data_AF-A0A7S3FSV5-F1
#
_entry.id   AF-A0A7S3FSV5-F1
#
_cell.length_a   1.000
_cell.length_b   1.000
_cell.length_c   1.000
_cell.angle_alpha   90.00
_cell.angle_beta   90.00
_cell.angle_gamma   90.00
#
_symmetry.space_group_name_H-M   'P 1'
#
loop_
_entity.id
_entity.type
_entity.pdbx_description
1 polymer ?
#
loop_
_entity_poly.entity_id
_entity_poly.type
_entity_poly.pdbx_seq_one_letter_code
_entity_poly.pdbx_strand_id
1 'polypeptide(L)'
;IRERFPPAGPMYQAGTLSGNPLAMTAGIKTLEILSEPGAYEHLEKVTKPLIEGILEAGREAGHAVCGGSISGMFGFFFCEGPVTCFEEATASDTEKFGRWHRGMLEQGVYLAPSQYEAGFTSLQHTEADIERTIEAARVVMKSLQ
;
A
#
# COMPACT_ATOMS: atom_id res chain seq x y z
N ILE A 1 21.74 13.95 19.09
CA ILE A 1 21.37 12.51 19.25
C ILE A 1 22.39 11.59 18.57
N ARG A 2 22.72 11.77 17.27
CA ARG A 2 23.71 10.94 16.53
C ARG A 2 25.07 10.80 17.21
N GLU A 3 25.57 11.83 17.90
CA GLU A 3 26.87 11.82 18.59
C GLU A 3 26.94 10.86 19.79
N ARG A 4 25.83 10.26 20.21
CA ARG A 4 25.82 9.25 21.29
C ARG A 4 26.29 7.87 20.82
N PHE A 5 26.35 7.62 19.51
CA PHE A 5 26.76 6.35 18.92
C PHE A 5 28.28 6.30 18.64
N PRO A 6 28.91 5.11 18.67
CA PRO A 6 30.29 4.92 18.28
C PRO A 6 30.58 5.40 16.84
N PRO A 7 31.80 5.91 16.57
CA PRO A 7 32.93 6.07 17.49
C PRO A 7 32.83 7.32 18.38
N ALA A 8 31.80 8.14 18.23
CA ALA A 8 31.67 9.45 18.89
C ALA A 8 31.09 9.38 20.33
N GLY A 9 30.38 8.31 20.67
CA GLY A 9 29.74 8.15 21.98
C GLY A 9 29.60 6.70 22.45
N PRO A 10 29.15 6.49 23.70
CA PRO A 10 29.23 5.20 24.37
C PRO A 10 28.11 4.20 24.03
N MET A 11 27.09 4.61 23.27
CA MET A 11 25.91 3.79 22.99
C MET A 11 26.19 2.77 21.89
N TYR A 12 26.60 1.57 22.27
CA TYR A 12 27.02 0.52 21.36
C TYR A 12 25.95 0.17 20.29
N GLN A 13 26.35 0.18 19.03
CA GLN A 13 25.57 -0.30 17.89
C GLN A 13 26.55 -0.97 16.91
N ALA A 14 26.22 -2.18 16.47
CA ALA A 14 27.00 -2.93 15.51
C ALA A 14 26.09 -3.87 14.70
N GLY A 15 26.53 -4.23 13.50
CA GLY A 15 25.89 -5.27 12.69
C GLY A 15 26.75 -5.60 11.48
N THR A 16 27.07 -6.88 11.29
CA THR A 16 28.05 -7.35 10.28
C THR A 16 27.74 -6.88 8.86
N LEU A 17 26.45 -6.76 8.51
CA LEU A 17 26.01 -6.35 7.18
C LEU A 17 25.59 -4.86 7.10
N SER A 18 25.69 -4.12 8.20
CA SER A 18 25.44 -2.68 8.20
C SER A 18 26.45 -2.00 7.28
N GLY A 19 25.95 -1.28 6.26
CA GLY A 19 26.81 -0.60 5.29
C GLY A 19 27.47 -1.50 4.24
N ASN A 20 26.99 -2.75 4.06
CA ASN A 20 27.52 -3.61 3.01
C ASN A 20 27.35 -2.94 1.62
N PRO A 21 28.35 -3.05 0.70
CA PRO A 21 28.34 -2.31 -0.56
C PRO A 21 27.11 -2.55 -1.43
N LEU A 22 26.58 -3.78 -1.44
CA LEU A 22 25.41 -4.12 -2.26
C LEU A 22 24.17 -3.33 -1.82
N ALA A 23 23.87 -3.34 -0.52
CA ALA A 23 22.74 -2.59 0.03
C ALA A 23 22.94 -1.07 -0.13
N MET A 24 24.17 -0.58 0.03
CA MET A 24 24.47 0.85 -0.13
C MET A 24 24.30 1.30 -1.58
N THR A 25 24.82 0.57 -2.55
CA THR A 25 24.66 0.90 -3.98
C THR A 25 23.20 0.84 -4.40
N ALA A 26 22.47 -0.22 -4.03
CA ALA A 26 21.04 -0.33 -4.34
C ALA A 26 20.23 0.81 -3.68
N GLY A 27 20.46 1.08 -2.41
CA GLY A 27 19.78 2.15 -1.69
C GLY A 27 20.02 3.54 -2.28
N ILE A 28 21.29 3.88 -2.60
CA ILE A 28 21.63 5.16 -3.23
C ILE A 28 20.93 5.29 -4.59
N LYS A 29 21.00 4.26 -5.44
CA LYS A 29 20.34 4.29 -6.76
C LYS A 29 18.83 4.41 -6.65
N THR A 30 18.19 3.71 -5.72
CA THR A 30 16.75 3.86 -5.47
C THR A 30 16.41 5.28 -5.04
N LEU A 31 17.19 5.89 -4.15
CA LEU A 31 16.96 7.28 -3.71
C LEU A 31 17.20 8.29 -4.83
N GLU A 32 18.22 8.09 -5.68
CA GLU A 32 18.46 8.93 -6.86
C GLU A 32 17.25 8.91 -7.81
N ILE A 33 16.74 7.72 -8.13
CA ILE A 33 15.55 7.55 -9.00
C ILE A 33 14.31 8.20 -8.36
N LEU A 34 14.08 7.97 -7.07
CA LEU A 34 12.95 8.60 -6.36
C LEU A 34 13.09 10.13 -6.22
N SER A 35 14.29 10.67 -6.38
CA SER A 35 14.54 12.11 -6.33
C SER A 35 14.37 12.79 -7.70
N GLU A 36 14.16 12.02 -8.77
CA GLU A 36 13.87 12.60 -10.09
C GLU A 36 12.54 13.38 -10.06
N PRO A 37 12.48 14.59 -10.66
CA PRO A 37 11.24 15.35 -10.72
C PRO A 37 10.12 14.54 -11.39
N GLY A 38 8.94 14.52 -10.78
CA GLY A 38 7.79 13.77 -11.30
C GLY A 38 7.61 12.38 -10.69
N ALA A 39 8.58 11.84 -9.93
CA ALA A 39 8.48 10.50 -9.36
C ALA A 39 7.29 10.36 -8.40
N TYR A 40 7.14 11.28 -7.44
CA TYR A 40 6.03 11.24 -6.48
C TYR A 40 4.71 11.69 -7.09
N GLU A 41 4.74 12.59 -8.08
CA GLU A 41 3.58 12.97 -8.88
C GLU A 41 3.02 11.78 -9.66
N HIS A 42 3.90 10.95 -10.24
CA HIS A 42 3.50 9.70 -10.89
C HIS A 42 2.87 8.72 -9.89
N LEU A 43 3.49 8.55 -8.71
CA LEU A 43 2.91 7.70 -7.65
C LEU A 43 1.51 8.15 -7.24
N GLU A 44 1.31 9.45 -7.03
CA GLU A 44 -0.02 10.00 -6.72
C GLU A 44 -1.00 9.77 -7.88
N LYS A 45 -0.56 9.99 -9.12
CA LYS A 45 -1.36 9.83 -10.34
C LYS A 45 -1.87 8.40 -10.52
N VAL A 46 -1.11 7.38 -10.13
CA VAL A 46 -1.56 5.97 -10.25
C VAL A 46 -2.29 5.48 -9.01
N THR A 47 -1.90 5.94 -7.82
CA THR A 47 -2.45 5.41 -6.56
C THR A 47 -3.82 5.96 -6.23
N LYS A 48 -4.04 7.26 -6.47
CA LYS A 48 -5.32 7.88 -6.15
C LYS A 48 -6.48 7.29 -6.95
N PRO A 49 -6.40 7.17 -8.29
CA PRO A 49 -7.47 6.51 -9.05
C PRO A 49 -7.68 5.05 -8.68
N LEU A 50 -6.60 4.33 -8.32
CA LEU A 50 -6.68 2.94 -7.86
C LEU A 50 -7.59 2.81 -6.64
N ILE A 51 -7.31 3.57 -5.58
CA ILE A 51 -8.09 3.45 -4.34
C ILE A 51 -9.50 4.00 -4.50
N GLU A 52 -9.68 5.10 -5.24
CA GLU A 52 -11.00 5.64 -5.55
C GLU A 52 -11.86 4.62 -6.32
N GLY A 53 -11.26 3.94 -7.31
CA GLY A 53 -11.93 2.90 -8.09
C GLY A 53 -12.29 1.65 -7.27
N ILE A 54 -11.42 1.19 -6.37
CA ILE A 54 -11.71 0.07 -5.47
C ILE A 54 -12.86 0.42 -4.51
N LEU A 55 -12.84 1.62 -3.94
CA LEU A 55 -13.89 2.08 -3.04
C LEU A 55 -15.23 2.24 -3.78
N GLU A 56 -15.21 2.75 -5.00
CA GLU A 56 -16.42 2.85 -5.83
C GLU A 56 -16.98 1.47 -6.16
N ALA A 57 -16.12 0.52 -6.56
CA ALA A 57 -16.52 -0.86 -6.80
C ALA A 57 -17.20 -1.50 -5.57
N GLY A 58 -16.67 -1.23 -4.37
CA GLY A 58 -17.28 -1.68 -3.11
C GLY A 58 -18.67 -1.06 -2.89
N ARG A 59 -18.80 0.25 -3.08
CA ARG A 59 -20.07 0.99 -2.93
C ARG A 59 -21.13 0.53 -3.94
N GLU A 60 -20.76 0.37 -5.21
CA GLU A 60 -21.66 -0.12 -6.27
C GLU A 60 -22.18 -1.53 -5.98
N ALA A 61 -21.37 -2.36 -5.32
CA ALA A 61 -21.75 -3.72 -4.88
C ALA A 61 -22.50 -3.74 -3.52
N GLY A 62 -22.74 -2.57 -2.91
CA GLY A 62 -23.49 -2.46 -1.65
C GLY A 62 -22.68 -2.69 -0.38
N HIS A 63 -21.35 -2.65 -0.44
CA HIS A 63 -20.49 -2.80 0.74
C HIS A 63 -20.17 -1.45 1.37
N ALA A 64 -20.24 -1.38 2.70
CA ALA A 64 -19.66 -0.29 3.45
C ALA A 64 -18.13 -0.38 3.35
N VAL A 65 -17.52 0.60 2.69
CA VAL A 65 -16.08 0.70 2.52
C VAL A 65 -15.61 2.14 2.72
N CYS A 66 -14.46 2.30 3.37
CA CYS A 66 -13.80 3.60 3.52
C CYS A 66 -12.29 3.43 3.36
N GLY A 67 -11.58 4.49 2.98
CA GLY A 67 -10.15 4.40 2.71
C GLY A 67 -9.60 5.63 2.02
N GLY A 68 -8.35 5.55 1.61
CA GLY A 68 -7.68 6.63 0.91
C GLY A 68 -6.24 6.32 0.58
N SER A 69 -5.54 7.34 0.11
CA SER A 69 -4.14 7.27 -0.27
C SER A 69 -3.36 8.49 0.19
N ILE A 70 -2.05 8.32 0.30
CA ILE A 70 -1.06 9.38 0.44
C ILE A 70 0.12 9.00 -0.45
N SER A 71 0.32 9.70 -1.57
CA SER A 71 1.34 9.34 -2.56
C SER A 71 1.21 7.87 -3.01
N GLY A 72 2.30 7.11 -3.01
CA GLY A 72 2.31 5.70 -3.43
C GLY A 72 1.62 4.72 -2.47
N MET A 73 1.15 5.17 -1.30
CA MET A 73 0.54 4.34 -0.27
C MET A 73 -0.98 4.46 -0.31
N PHE A 74 -1.70 3.34 -0.22
CA PHE A 74 -3.15 3.31 -0.12
C PHE A 74 -3.65 2.27 0.87
N GLY A 75 -4.89 2.40 1.29
CA GLY A 75 -5.56 1.41 2.12
C GLY A 75 -7.07 1.64 2.16
N PHE A 76 -7.80 0.59 2.46
CA PHE A 76 -9.24 0.67 2.68
C PHE A 76 -9.68 -0.38 3.69
N PHE A 77 -10.85 -0.18 4.26
CA PHE A 77 -11.47 -1.01 5.29
C PHE A 77 -12.90 -1.36 4.87
N PHE A 78 -13.33 -2.59 5.17
CA PHE A 78 -14.73 -3.00 5.05
C PHE A 78 -15.54 -2.57 6.27
N CYS A 79 -15.79 -1.27 6.38
CA CYS A 79 -16.65 -0.65 7.40
C CYS A 79 -17.15 0.73 6.93
N GLU A 80 -18.08 1.30 7.68
CA GLU A 80 -18.37 2.74 7.58
C GLU A 80 -17.17 3.53 8.13
N GLY A 81 -16.84 4.65 7.46
CA GLY A 81 -15.70 5.49 7.82
C GLY A 81 -16.09 6.78 8.53
N PRO A 82 -15.09 7.58 8.93
CA PRO A 82 -13.66 7.35 8.72
C PRO A 82 -13.03 6.42 9.77
N VAL A 83 -11.95 5.74 9.40
CA VAL A 83 -11.05 5.02 10.34
C VAL A 83 -9.85 5.92 10.63
N THR A 84 -9.68 6.28 11.89
CA THR A 84 -8.70 7.26 12.39
C THR A 84 -7.84 6.71 13.53
N CYS A 85 -8.24 5.60 14.16
CA CYS A 85 -7.45 4.90 15.18
C CYS A 85 -7.43 3.37 14.94
N PHE A 86 -6.60 2.68 15.73
CA PHE A 86 -6.46 1.24 15.63
C PHE A 86 -7.74 0.51 16.05
N GLU A 87 -8.41 0.99 17.10
CA GLU A 87 -9.66 0.41 17.58
C GLU A 87 -10.73 0.39 16.48
N GLU A 88 -10.87 1.50 15.73
CA GLU A 88 -11.76 1.60 14.58
C GLU A 88 -11.34 0.65 13.45
N ALA A 89 -10.05 0.54 13.16
CA ALA A 89 -9.54 -0.38 12.15
C ALA A 89 -9.89 -1.84 12.48
N THR A 90 -9.83 -2.24 13.76
CA THR A 90 -10.18 -3.60 14.20
C THR A 90 -11.67 -3.93 14.14
N ALA A 91 -12.53 -2.92 14.00
CA ALA A 91 -13.96 -3.12 13.79
C ALA A 91 -14.31 -3.52 12.34
N SER A 92 -13.33 -3.52 11.43
CA SER A 92 -13.50 -3.91 10.03
C SER A 92 -13.82 -5.39 9.87
N ASP A 93 -14.59 -5.74 8.83
CA ASP A 93 -14.87 -7.13 8.47
C ASP A 93 -13.65 -7.82 7.84
N THR A 94 -12.78 -8.36 8.69
CA THR A 94 -11.54 -9.04 8.27
C THR A 94 -11.78 -10.35 7.53
N GLU A 95 -12.90 -11.04 7.79
CA GLU A 95 -13.27 -12.25 7.04
C GLU A 95 -13.68 -11.91 5.61
N LYS A 96 -14.47 -10.85 5.44
CA LYS A 96 -14.82 -10.32 4.11
C LYS A 96 -13.58 -9.85 3.37
N PHE A 97 -12.66 -9.15 4.03
CA PHE A 97 -11.36 -8.81 3.44
C PHE A 97 -10.61 -10.05 2.97
N GLY A 98 -10.57 -11.12 3.77
CA GLY A 98 -9.91 -12.38 3.38
C GLY A 98 -10.53 -13.04 2.14
N ARG A 99 -11.86 -12.98 2.00
CA ARG A 99 -12.56 -13.45 0.77
C ARG A 99 -12.23 -12.57 -0.43
N TRP A 100 -12.27 -11.25 -0.24
CA TRP A 100 -11.93 -10.28 -1.29
C TRP A 100 -10.49 -10.45 -1.77
N HIS A 101 -9.52 -10.54 -0.85
CA HIS A 101 -8.10 -10.74 -1.15
C HIS A 101 -7.88 -11.98 -2.01
N ARG A 102 -8.53 -13.10 -1.65
CA ARG A 102 -8.46 -14.33 -2.43
C ARG A 102 -9.04 -14.15 -3.84
N GLY A 103 -10.19 -13.49 -3.96
CA GLY A 103 -10.77 -13.19 -5.27
C GLY A 103 -9.86 -12.31 -6.13
N MET A 104 -9.22 -11.29 -5.54
CA MET A 104 -8.24 -10.45 -6.25
C MET A 104 -7.04 -11.28 -6.73
N LEU A 105 -6.55 -12.20 -5.89
CA LEU A 105 -5.48 -13.11 -6.25
C LEU A 105 -5.86 -14.03 -7.41
N GLU A 106 -7.08 -14.56 -7.43
CA GLU A 106 -7.63 -15.36 -8.54
C GLU A 106 -7.78 -14.56 -9.84
N GLN A 107 -7.99 -13.24 -9.75
CA GLN A 107 -7.95 -12.31 -10.89
C GLN A 107 -6.53 -11.90 -11.29
N GLY A 108 -5.49 -12.42 -10.62
CA GLY A 108 -4.09 -12.13 -10.92
C GLY A 108 -3.54 -10.85 -10.29
N VAL A 109 -4.24 -10.27 -9.30
CA VAL A 109 -3.79 -9.09 -8.55
C VAL A 109 -3.29 -9.52 -7.17
N TYR A 110 -1.98 -9.39 -6.95
CA TYR A 110 -1.36 -9.70 -5.66
C TYR A 110 -1.33 -8.47 -4.75
N LEU A 111 -2.11 -8.53 -3.66
CA LEU A 111 -2.19 -7.49 -2.64
C LEU A 111 -1.66 -8.00 -1.30
N ALA A 112 -1.33 -7.05 -0.42
CA ALA A 112 -1.01 -7.31 0.98
C ALA A 112 -2.09 -8.20 1.63
N PRO A 113 -1.73 -9.36 2.23
CA PRO A 113 -2.69 -10.35 2.73
C PRO A 113 -3.23 -10.00 4.12
N SER A 114 -3.40 -8.70 4.42
CA SER A 114 -3.85 -8.22 5.72
C SER A 114 -4.66 -6.93 5.58
N GLN A 115 -5.82 -6.89 6.26
CA GLN A 115 -6.67 -5.70 6.36
C GLN A 115 -5.95 -4.52 7.04
N TYR A 116 -4.89 -4.80 7.82
CA TYR A 116 -4.14 -3.78 8.54
C TYR A 116 -2.90 -3.29 7.80
N GLU A 117 -2.60 -3.86 6.62
CA GLU A 117 -1.48 -3.43 5.79
C GLU A 117 -1.93 -2.38 4.78
N ALA A 118 -1.04 -1.42 4.51
CA ALA A 118 -1.18 -0.56 3.36
C ALA A 118 -0.76 -1.31 2.08
N GLY A 119 -1.45 -1.01 0.99
CA GLY A 119 -0.98 -1.30 -0.35
C GLY A 119 0.01 -0.24 -0.82
N PHE A 120 0.90 -0.64 -1.72
CA PHE A 120 1.89 0.26 -2.32
C PHE A 120 1.90 0.10 -3.83
N THR A 121 1.89 1.22 -4.54
CA THR A 121 2.21 1.26 -5.97
C THR A 121 3.70 1.52 -6.18
N SER A 122 4.17 1.33 -7.41
CA SER A 122 5.56 1.60 -7.79
C SER A 122 5.62 2.49 -9.03
N LEU A 123 6.81 3.04 -9.31
CA LEU A 123 7.04 3.84 -10.52
C LEU A 123 6.82 3.07 -11.83
N GLN A 124 6.73 1.74 -11.78
CA GLN A 124 6.48 0.88 -12.93
C GLN A 124 5.00 0.65 -13.20
N HIS A 125 4.12 0.95 -12.24
CA HIS A 125 2.68 0.83 -12.47
C HIS A 125 2.23 1.87 -13.50
N THR A 126 1.43 1.41 -14.45
CA THR A 126 0.84 2.20 -15.53
C THR A 126 -0.66 2.40 -15.30
N GLU A 127 -1.26 3.36 -16.00
CA GLU A 127 -2.72 3.55 -15.97
C GLU A 127 -3.48 2.27 -16.34
N ALA A 128 -2.96 1.49 -17.31
CA ALA A 128 -3.54 0.22 -17.70
C ALA A 128 -3.46 -0.86 -16.60
N ASP A 129 -2.43 -0.83 -15.74
CA ASP A 129 -2.38 -1.70 -14.55
C ASP A 129 -3.48 -1.32 -13.56
N ILE A 130 -3.68 -0.02 -13.36
CA ILE A 130 -4.69 0.52 -12.45
C ILE A 130 -6.10 0.17 -12.94
N GLU A 131 -6.41 0.42 -14.20
CA GLU A 131 -7.71 0.10 -14.80
C GLU A 131 -8.04 -1.40 -14.70
N ARG A 132 -7.07 -2.27 -15.03
CA ARG A 132 -7.24 -3.73 -14.89
C ARG A 132 -7.49 -4.13 -13.44
N THR A 133 -6.79 -3.51 -12.50
CA THR A 133 -6.95 -3.80 -11.07
C THR A 133 -8.32 -3.37 -10.56
N ILE A 134 -8.81 -2.20 -10.99
CA ILE A 134 -10.15 -1.71 -10.62
C ILE A 134 -11.22 -2.64 -11.19
N GLU A 135 -11.06 -3.11 -12.44
CA GLU A 135 -12.03 -4.02 -13.04
C GLU A 135 -12.07 -5.37 -12.33
N ALA A 136 -10.90 -5.93 -11.97
CA ALA A 136 -10.82 -7.10 -11.10
C ALA A 136 -11.53 -6.85 -9.76
N ALA A 137 -11.32 -5.68 -9.14
CA ALA A 137 -12.00 -5.33 -7.90
C ALA A 137 -13.52 -5.27 -8.05
N ARG A 138 -14.06 -4.74 -9.16
CA ARG A 138 -15.51 -4.75 -9.45
C ARG A 138 -16.06 -6.16 -9.54
N VAL A 139 -15.37 -7.05 -10.26
CA VAL A 139 -15.77 -8.45 -10.39
C VAL A 139 -15.82 -9.12 -9.02
N VAL A 140 -14.77 -8.96 -8.22
CA VAL A 140 -14.66 -9.60 -6.91
C VAL A 140 -15.67 -9.02 -5.92
N MET A 141 -15.81 -7.70 -5.83
CA MET A 141 -16.76 -7.05 -4.91
C MET A 141 -18.20 -7.52 -5.13
N LYS A 142 -18.61 -7.71 -6.39
CA LYS A 142 -19.94 -8.27 -6.75
C LYS A 142 -20.13 -9.73 -6.34
N SER A 143 -19.03 -10.48 -6.21
CA SER A 143 -19.07 -11.89 -5.78
C SER A 143 -19.11 -12.06 -4.25
N LEU A 144 -18.82 -11.01 -3.49
CA LEU A 144 -18.86 -11.04 -2.03
C LEU A 144 -20.30 -11.04 -1.54
N GLN A 145 -20.73 -12.19 -1.00
CA GLN A 145 -21.93 -12.32 -0.19
C GLN A 145 -21.68 -11.82 1.24
#